data_AF-A0A3C1HE49-F1
#
_entry.id   AF-A0A3C1HE49-F1
#
_cell.length_a   1.000
_cell.length_b   1.000
_cell.length_c   1.000
_cell.angle_alpha   90.00
_cell.angle_beta   90.00
_cell.angle_gamma   90.00
#
_symmetry.space_group_name_H-M   'P 1'
#
loop_
_entity.id
_entity.type
_entity.pdbx_description
1 polymer ?
#
loop_
_entity_poly.entity_id
_entity_poly.type
_entity_poly.pdbx_seq_one_letter_code
_entity_poly.pdbx_strand_id
1 'polypeptide(L)'
;MALIPSHYEAPWFLRNGHAHTVYPALRRKVREVDYVRERLELPDGDFLDLDWSRVGGSRTVVVSHGLEGSSQGGYVRGMVRAFNRRGWDAVAWNCRGGSGEPNRLVR
;
A
#
# COMPACT_ATOMS: atom_id res chain seq x y z
N MET A 1 -10.83 -16.36 -17.17
CA MET A 1 -10.02 -15.13 -17.14
C MET A 1 -9.53 -14.88 -18.55
N ALA A 2 -9.89 -13.77 -19.18
CA ALA A 2 -9.40 -13.48 -20.53
C ALA A 2 -7.90 -13.15 -20.46
N LEU A 3 -7.08 -13.84 -21.25
CA LEU A 3 -5.67 -13.51 -21.42
C LEU A 3 -5.60 -12.35 -22.40
N ILE A 4 -5.36 -11.14 -21.89
CA ILE A 4 -5.10 -9.95 -22.72
C ILE A 4 -3.65 -10.05 -23.20
N PRO A 5 -3.39 -9.96 -24.52
CA PRO A 5 -2.03 -9.94 -25.02
C PRO A 5 -1.28 -8.73 -24.45
N SER A 6 -0.11 -8.98 -23.86
CA SER A 6 0.74 -7.95 -23.29
C SER A 6 1.91 -7.65 -24.22
N HIS A 7 2.17 -6.37 -24.47
CA HIS A 7 3.38 -5.90 -25.17
C HIS A 7 4.58 -5.74 -24.21
N TYR A 8 4.46 -6.18 -22.95
CA TYR A 8 5.54 -6.06 -21.98
C TYR A 8 6.66 -7.06 -22.26
N GLU A 9 7.84 -6.55 -22.56
CA GLU A 9 9.07 -7.34 -22.62
C GLU A 9 9.91 -7.12 -21.35
N ALA A 10 10.14 -8.18 -20.59
CA ALA A 10 10.95 -8.09 -19.38
C ALA A 10 12.43 -7.84 -19.74
N PRO A 11 13.13 -6.90 -19.05
CA PRO A 11 14.57 -6.76 -19.15
C PRO A 11 15.27 -8.10 -18.90
N TRP A 12 16.39 -8.36 -19.57
CA TRP A 12 17.04 -9.68 -19.56
C TRP A 12 17.35 -10.19 -18.13
N PHE A 13 17.74 -9.30 -17.22
CA PHE A 13 18.04 -9.62 -15.81
C PHE A 13 16.81 -9.82 -14.92
N LEU A 14 15.61 -9.57 -15.44
CA LEU A 14 14.32 -9.78 -14.77
C LEU A 14 13.47 -10.85 -15.46
N ARG A 15 13.96 -11.61 -16.44
CA ARG A 15 13.14 -12.64 -17.10
C ARG A 15 12.63 -13.76 -16.17
N ASN A 16 13.22 -13.90 -14.98
CA ASN A 16 12.77 -14.80 -13.92
C ASN A 16 11.74 -14.08 -13.02
N GLY A 17 10.55 -14.68 -12.86
CA GLY A 17 9.49 -14.15 -11.99
C GLY A 17 9.90 -13.96 -10.53
N HIS A 18 10.81 -14.76 -10.00
CA HIS A 18 11.36 -14.56 -8.66
C HIS A 18 12.22 -13.29 -8.57
N ALA A 19 12.96 -12.95 -9.63
CA ALA A 19 13.77 -11.74 -9.67
C ALA A 19 12.89 -10.48 -9.61
N HIS A 20 11.70 -10.52 -10.24
CA HIS A 20 10.70 -9.45 -10.14
C HIS A 20 10.25 -9.19 -8.70
N THR A 21 10.23 -10.20 -7.84
CA THR A 21 9.80 -10.08 -6.45
C THR A 21 10.97 -9.69 -5.54
N VAL A 22 12.09 -10.41 -5.65
CA VAL A 22 13.24 -10.27 -4.75
C VAL A 22 13.96 -8.94 -4.94
N TYR A 23 14.21 -8.54 -6.19
CA TYR A 23 14.97 -7.32 -6.46
C TYR A 23 14.32 -6.06 -5.84
N PRO A 24 13.03 -5.74 -6.09
CA PRO A 24 12.42 -4.58 -5.48
C PRO A 24 12.29 -4.70 -3.96
N ALA A 25 12.08 -5.90 -3.41
CA ALA A 25 12.06 -6.09 -1.96
C ALA A 25 13.39 -5.66 -1.30
N LEU A 26 14.52 -5.94 -1.95
CA LEU A 26 15.85 -5.61 -1.41
C LEU A 26 16.32 -4.19 -1.74
N ARG A 27 15.94 -3.64 -2.90
CA ARG A 27 16.57 -2.43 -3.45
C ARG A 27 15.66 -1.23 -3.57
N ARG A 28 14.33 -1.40 -3.57
CA ARG A 28 13.40 -0.29 -3.77
C ARG A 28 13.34 0.58 -2.52
N LYS A 29 13.97 1.76 -2.59
CA LYS A 29 13.81 2.82 -1.58
C LYS A 29 12.76 3.80 -2.06
N VAL A 30 11.67 3.91 -1.30
CA VAL A 30 10.68 4.98 -1.50
C VAL A 30 10.84 5.96 -0.34
N ARG A 31 10.92 7.24 -0.68
CA ARG A 31 10.95 8.33 0.30
C ARG A 31 9.71 8.22 1.21
N GLU A 32 9.89 8.60 2.47
CA GLU A 32 8.80 8.61 3.44
C GLU A 32 7.63 9.47 2.95
N VAL A 33 6.44 9.00 3.31
CA VAL A 33 5.17 9.68 3.09
C VAL A 33 4.72 10.13 4.47
N ASP A 34 4.39 11.40 4.58
CA ASP A 34 3.83 11.95 5.81
C ASP A 34 2.38 11.46 5.94
N TYR A 35 2.17 10.60 6.95
CA TYR A 35 0.88 10.04 7.27
C TYR A 35 0.31 10.67 8.53
N VAL A 36 -1.00 10.93 8.51
CA VAL A 36 -1.80 11.21 9.71
C VAL A 36 -2.70 10.02 9.95
N ARG A 37 -2.50 9.34 11.08
CA ARG A 37 -3.30 8.17 11.44
C ARG A 37 -4.66 8.59 11.99
N GLU A 38 -5.70 7.94 11.49
CA GLU A 38 -7.05 7.96 12.01
C GLU A 38 -7.47 6.54 12.37
N ARG A 39 -7.95 6.31 13.59
CA ARG A 39 -8.48 5.01 14.00
C ARG A 39 -9.99 5.01 13.87
N LEU A 40 -10.50 4.04 13.11
CA LEU A 40 -11.93 3.74 13.02
C LEU A 40 -12.28 2.63 14.01
N GLU A 41 -13.20 2.94 14.91
CA GLU A 41 -13.84 1.96 15.78
C GLU A 41 -14.90 1.18 14.99
N LEU A 42 -14.88 -0.14 15.10
CA LEU A 42 -15.79 -1.02 14.36
C LEU A 42 -16.93 -1.52 15.25
N PRO A 43 -18.10 -1.86 14.66
CA PRO A 43 -19.25 -2.35 15.42
C PRO A 43 -19.01 -3.63 16.23
N ASP A 44 -18.00 -4.43 15.86
CA ASP A 44 -17.61 -5.64 16.60
C ASP A 44 -16.68 -5.36 17.79
N GLY A 45 -16.44 -4.08 18.11
CA GLY A 45 -15.58 -3.65 19.22
C GLY A 45 -14.09 -3.68 18.89
N ASP A 46 -13.71 -3.97 17.64
CA ASP A 46 -12.34 -3.90 17.14
C ASP A 46 -12.06 -2.57 16.42
N PHE A 47 -10.91 -2.45 15.76
CA PHE A 47 -10.54 -1.22 15.04
C PHE A 47 -9.89 -1.47 13.67
N LEU A 48 -9.87 -0.41 12.84
CA LEU A 48 -9.02 -0.28 11.66
C LEU A 48 -8.26 1.05 11.70
N ASP A 49 -6.97 1.00 11.39
CA ASP A 49 -6.15 2.20 11.30
C ASP A 49 -6.01 2.66 9.84
N LEU A 50 -6.37 3.91 9.60
CA LEU A 50 -6.25 4.60 8.32
C LEU A 50 -5.07 5.58 8.36
N ASP A 51 -4.08 5.37 7.50
CA ASP A 51 -2.95 6.28 7.38
C ASP A 51 -3.17 7.21 6.19
N TRP A 52 -3.50 8.47 6.48
CA TRP A 52 -3.87 9.48 5.48
C TRP A 52 -2.66 10.28 5.00
N SER A 53 -2.55 10.46 3.69
CA SER A 53 -1.69 11.47 3.08
C SER A 53 -2.53 12.39 2.19
N ARG A 54 -2.82 13.58 2.73
CA ARG A 54 -3.72 14.57 2.11
C ARG A 54 -2.89 15.69 1.48
N VAL A 55 -3.18 15.98 0.22
CA VAL A 55 -2.59 17.09 -0.55
C VAL A 55 -3.63 18.14 -0.93
N GLY A 56 -4.87 18.01 -0.43
CA GLY A 56 -5.98 18.91 -0.74
C GLY A 56 -6.65 18.59 -2.08
N GLY A 57 -6.58 17.33 -2.51
CA GLY A 57 -7.18 16.87 -3.76
C GLY A 57 -8.70 16.73 -3.66
N SER A 58 -9.39 16.86 -4.80
CA SER A 58 -10.84 16.57 -4.90
C SER A 58 -11.16 15.09 -5.08
N ARG A 59 -10.14 14.24 -5.15
CA ARG A 59 -10.25 12.78 -5.35
C ARG A 59 -9.39 12.08 -4.31
N THR A 60 -9.88 10.94 -3.84
CA THR A 60 -9.19 10.09 -2.87
C THR A 60 -8.99 8.69 -3.43
N VAL A 61 -7.79 8.14 -3.27
CA VAL A 61 -7.50 6.73 -3.52
C VAL A 61 -7.39 5.96 -2.21
N VAL A 62 -7.98 4.77 -2.15
CA VAL A 62 -7.76 3.80 -1.07
C VAL A 62 -6.70 2.81 -1.53
N VAL A 63 -5.65 2.64 -0.74
CA VAL A 63 -4.53 1.75 -1.05
C VAL A 63 -4.51 0.60 -0.05
N SER A 64 -4.75 -0.61 -0.54
CA SER A 64 -4.66 -1.84 0.24
C SER A 64 -3.27 -2.46 0.13
N HIS A 65 -2.73 -2.89 1.27
CA HIS A 65 -1.54 -3.74 1.30
C HIS A 65 -1.92 -5.23 1.13
N GLY A 66 -0.95 -6.05 0.75
CA GLY A 66 -1.08 -7.51 0.70
C GLY A 66 -0.90 -8.18 2.07
N LEU A 67 -0.88 -9.51 2.08
CA LEU A 67 -0.63 -10.33 3.26
C LEU A 67 0.65 -9.88 3.99
N GLU A 68 0.60 -9.80 5.32
CA GLU A 68 1.72 -9.36 6.19
C GLU A 68 2.29 -7.96 5.85
N GLY A 69 1.53 -7.15 5.09
CA GLY A 69 1.90 -5.78 4.75
C GLY A 69 1.43 -4.75 5.77
N SER A 70 1.79 -3.50 5.50
CA SER A 70 1.31 -2.31 6.20
C SER A 70 1.40 -1.09 5.29
N SER A 71 0.84 0.05 5.74
CA SER A 71 1.00 1.35 5.08
C SER A 71 2.46 1.78 4.84
N GLN A 72 3.39 1.23 5.61
CA GLN A 72 4.83 1.50 5.55
C GLN A 72 5.55 0.69 4.46
N GLY A 73 4.88 -0.29 3.85
CA GLY A 73 5.41 -1.07 2.74
C GLY A 73 5.90 -0.15 1.60
N GLY A 74 7.10 -0.41 1.06
CA GLY A 74 7.68 0.45 0.03
C GLY A 74 6.83 0.54 -1.26
N TYR A 75 6.07 -0.50 -1.59
CA TYR A 75 5.12 -0.47 -2.70
C TYR A 75 3.89 0.40 -2.38
N VAL A 76 3.36 0.34 -1.15
CA VAL A 76 2.24 1.16 -0.67
C VAL A 76 2.60 2.63 -0.68
N ARG A 77 3.72 3.01 -0.03
CA ARG A 77 4.26 4.38 -0.06
C ARG A 77 4.50 4.86 -1.49
N GLY A 78 4.97 3.96 -2.36
CA GLY A 78 5.18 4.26 -3.77
C GLY A 78 3.89 4.62 -4.51
N MET A 79 2.80 3.89 -4.24
CA MET A 79 1.49 4.17 -4.81
C MET A 79 0.91 5.47 -4.25
N VAL A 80 0.88 5.63 -2.92
CA VAL A 80 0.41 6.85 -2.25
C VAL A 80 1.09 8.08 -2.83
N ARG A 81 2.43 8.08 -2.88
CA ARG A 81 3.20 9.17 -3.49
C ARG A 81 2.88 9.38 -4.97
N ALA A 82 2.60 8.33 -5.73
CA ALA A 82 2.27 8.45 -7.16
C ALA A 82 0.91 9.13 -7.39
N PHE A 83 -0.04 8.93 -6.48
CA PHE A 83 -1.36 9.58 -6.50
C PHE A 83 -1.30 11.01 -5.92
N ASN A 84 -0.58 11.23 -4.82
CA ASN A 84 -0.36 12.58 -4.30
C ASN A 84 0.29 13.51 -5.33
N ARG A 85 1.29 13.03 -6.10
CA ARG A 85 1.87 13.80 -7.21
C ARG A 85 0.90 14.14 -8.34
N ARG A 86 -0.24 13.45 -8.41
CA ARG A 86 -1.33 13.73 -9.37
C ARG A 86 -2.42 14.60 -8.75
N GLY A 87 -2.23 15.11 -7.54
CA GLY A 87 -3.20 15.92 -6.82
C GLY A 87 -4.34 15.13 -6.21
N TRP A 88 -4.16 13.84 -5.95
CA TRP A 88 -5.15 13.01 -5.26
C TRP A 88 -4.75 12.85 -3.81
N ASP A 89 -5.72 12.94 -2.91
CA ASP A 89 -5.55 12.46 -1.55
C ASP A 89 -5.45 10.94 -1.57
N ALA A 90 -4.79 10.38 -0.57
CA ALA A 90 -4.60 8.95 -0.46
C ALA A 90 -4.77 8.49 0.97
N VAL A 91 -5.41 7.34 1.14
CA VAL A 91 -5.50 6.64 2.41
C VAL A 91 -4.95 5.23 2.25
N ALA A 92 -3.91 4.92 3.01
CA ALA A 92 -3.43 3.56 3.16
C ALA A 92 -4.08 2.99 4.42
N TRP A 93 -5.14 2.21 4.23
CA TRP A 93 -5.73 1.50 5.36
C TRP A 93 -4.85 0.30 5.72
N ASN A 94 -4.78 0.00 7.01
CA ASN A 94 -4.13 -1.19 7.50
C ASN A 94 -5.20 -2.23 7.77
N CYS A 95 -5.07 -3.40 7.13
CA CYS A 95 -5.85 -4.57 7.51
C CYS A 95 -5.57 -4.91 8.98
N ARG A 96 -6.49 -5.62 9.62
CA ARG A 96 -6.30 -6.07 11.01
C ARG A 96 -4.95 -6.79 11.18
N GLY A 97 -4.20 -6.42 12.21
CA GLY A 97 -2.84 -6.87 12.52
C GLY A 97 -1.74 -6.15 11.75
N GLY A 98 -2.08 -5.38 10.71
CA GLY A 98 -1.11 -4.71 9.82
C GLY A 98 -0.67 -3.32 10.28
N SER A 99 -1.28 -2.74 11.31
CA SER A 99 -1.01 -1.34 11.70
C SER A 99 0.14 -1.15 12.69
N GLY A 100 0.77 -2.25 13.14
CA GLY A 100 1.81 -2.28 14.17
C GLY A 100 1.27 -2.43 15.59
N GLU A 101 -0.05 -2.35 15.77
CA GLU A 101 -0.74 -2.66 17.02
C GLU A 101 -1.61 -3.92 16.80
N PRO A 102 -1.54 -4.91 17.71
CA PRO A 102 -2.46 -6.04 17.67
C PRO A 102 -3.92 -5.57 17.79
N ASN A 103 -4.79 -6.19 16.99
CA ASN A 103 -6.23 -5.97 17.12
C ASN A 103 -6.76 -6.51 18.46
N ARG A 104 -7.88 -5.94 18.93
CA ARG A 104 -8.49 -6.34 20.22
C ARG A 104 -9.06 -7.74 20.17
N LEU A 105 -9.50 -8.16 18.99
CA LEU A 105 -10.02 -9.49 18.74
C LEU A 105 -8.94 -10.32 18.03
N VAL A 106 -8.73 -11.55 18.49
CA VAL A 106 -7.83 -12.50 17.85
C VAL A 106 -8.56 -13.15 16.68
N ARG A 107 -8.12 -12.90 15.44
CA ARG A 107 -8.66 -13.48 14.20
C ARG A 107 -7.55 -13.78 13.20
#